data_AF-A0A4R3Y764-F1
#
_entry.id   AF-A0A4R3Y764-F1
#
_cell.length_a   1.000
_cell.length_b   1.000
_cell.length_c   1.000
_cell.angle_alpha   90.00
_cell.angle_beta   90.00
_cell.angle_gamma   90.00
#
_symmetry.space_group_name_H-M   'P 1'
#
loop_
_entity.id
_entity.type
_entity.pdbx_description
1 polymer ?
#
loop_
_entity_poly.entity_id
_entity_poly.type
_entity_poly.pdbx_seq_one_letter_code
_entity_poly.pdbx_strand_id
1 'polypeptide(L)'
;MSAERVPVLMYHRVGDAHNEWEHKYCVSPQRFSEHIQTLARAGWQAVSINDFFAWLDGTVELPDQSFLLTFDDGFLGVYEHAAPVLAELGWPATVFLVSQLIGQQDAWCESHNPSGDTYPLMDASHIQALRMQKFSFHSHTRNHADLPTLDDTALHDQLAGAREDLQALLNEPVDYLAYPYGRYDDRVLQTVRKAGYGAAFSVQPGFNRRDIDRFRLRRLDVFGTDSAAALRRKITLGSNDGSLSHAVKYAANRLLAKIGRQHP
;
A
#
# COMPACT_ATOMS: atom_id res chain seq x y z
N MET A 1 17.38 4.65 -17.77
CA MET A 1 16.12 4.41 -18.52
C MET A 1 14.98 4.84 -17.59
N SER A 2 13.87 5.33 -18.15
CA SER A 2 12.72 5.79 -17.35
C SER A 2 11.68 4.69 -17.20
N ALA A 3 10.99 4.69 -16.06
CA ALA A 3 10.02 3.65 -15.72
C ALA A 3 8.80 3.68 -16.66
N GLU A 4 8.60 2.61 -17.41
CA GLU A 4 7.37 2.35 -18.16
C GLU A 4 6.22 1.85 -17.28
N ARG A 5 6.54 1.38 -16.08
CA ARG A 5 5.61 0.75 -15.15
C ARG A 5 6.15 0.83 -13.73
N VAL A 6 5.27 1.11 -12.77
CA VAL A 6 5.65 1.31 -11.36
C VAL A 6 4.84 0.35 -10.47
N PRO A 7 5.50 -0.57 -9.74
CA PRO A 7 4.83 -1.38 -8.72
C PRO A 7 4.56 -0.54 -7.47
N VAL A 8 3.51 -0.92 -6.75
CA VAL A 8 3.17 -0.37 -5.43
C VAL A 8 3.25 -1.53 -4.44
N LEU A 9 4.07 -1.42 -3.40
CA LEU A 9 4.16 -2.41 -2.33
C LEU A 9 3.19 -2.05 -1.21
N MET A 10 2.44 -3.04 -0.74
CA MET A 10 1.48 -2.91 0.34
C MET A 10 1.93 -3.73 1.55
N TYR A 11 2.34 -3.01 2.59
CA TYR A 11 2.58 -3.54 3.94
C TYR A 11 1.39 -3.23 4.84
N HIS A 12 1.29 -3.92 5.97
CA HIS A 12 0.33 -3.61 7.03
C HIS A 12 1.11 -3.41 8.34
N ARG A 13 1.36 -4.50 9.09
CA ARG A 13 2.09 -4.45 10.35
C ARG A 13 3.58 -4.65 10.13
N VAL A 14 4.39 -3.82 10.78
CA VAL A 14 5.81 -4.08 11.02
C VAL A 14 6.00 -4.28 12.51
N GLY A 15 6.27 -5.50 12.95
CA GLY A 15 6.25 -5.87 14.38
C GLY A 15 6.26 -7.38 14.56
N ASP A 16 5.99 -7.85 15.76
CA ASP A 16 5.97 -9.28 16.07
C ASP A 16 4.55 -9.84 15.96
N ALA A 17 4.41 -10.96 15.25
CA ALA A 17 3.17 -11.72 15.22
C ALA A 17 3.08 -12.61 16.47
N HIS A 18 1.90 -12.69 17.07
CA HIS A 18 1.59 -13.54 18.22
C HIS A 18 0.96 -14.87 17.78
N ASN A 19 0.37 -14.94 16.57
CA ASN A 19 -0.21 -16.16 16.03
C ASN A 19 -0.08 -16.30 14.49
N GLU A 20 -0.45 -17.49 13.97
CA GLU A 20 -0.36 -17.81 12.53
C GLU A 20 -1.26 -16.94 11.64
N TRP A 21 -2.40 -16.49 12.16
CA TRP A 21 -3.33 -15.64 11.43
C TRP A 21 -2.70 -14.26 11.19
N GLU A 22 -2.08 -13.68 12.22
CA GLU A 22 -1.35 -12.41 12.17
C GLU A 22 -0.10 -12.49 11.29
N HIS A 23 0.61 -13.63 11.33
CA HIS A 23 1.83 -13.87 10.55
C HIS A 23 1.68 -13.61 9.05
N LYS A 24 0.46 -13.69 8.50
CA LYS A 24 0.24 -13.41 7.08
C LYS A 24 0.52 -11.96 6.72
N TYR A 25 0.15 -11.00 7.57
CA TYR A 25 0.23 -9.55 7.29
C TYR A 25 1.14 -8.79 8.28
N CYS A 26 1.88 -9.53 9.10
CA CYS A 26 2.86 -8.99 10.04
C CYS A 26 4.29 -9.34 9.62
N VAL A 27 5.06 -8.31 9.25
CA VAL A 27 6.47 -8.43 8.88
C VAL A 27 7.32 -8.04 10.08
N SER A 28 8.25 -8.91 10.52
CA SER A 28 9.12 -8.56 11.65
C SER A 28 10.02 -7.34 11.33
N PRO A 29 10.43 -6.54 12.32
CA PRO A 29 11.32 -5.39 12.11
C PRO A 29 12.60 -5.77 11.37
N GLN A 30 13.21 -6.91 11.73
CA GLN A 30 14.39 -7.45 11.04
C GLN A 30 14.09 -7.73 9.56
N ARG A 31 12.98 -8.42 9.28
CA ARG A 31 12.60 -8.79 7.91
C ARG A 31 12.28 -7.57 7.06
N PHE A 32 11.62 -6.56 7.65
CA PHE A 32 11.39 -5.29 6.97
C PHE A 32 12.70 -4.60 6.61
N SER A 33 13.66 -4.53 7.54
CA SER A 33 15.00 -4.00 7.24
C SER A 33 15.68 -4.79 6.11
N GLU A 34 15.66 -6.12 6.14
CA GLU A 34 16.22 -6.96 5.08
C GLU A 34 15.55 -6.75 3.72
N HIS A 35 14.23 -6.56 3.70
CA HIS A 35 13.44 -6.23 2.50
C HIS A 35 13.94 -4.93 1.87
N ILE A 36 13.92 -3.85 2.65
CA ILE A 36 14.27 -2.50 2.19
C ILE A 36 15.73 -2.43 1.73
N GLN A 37 16.66 -2.98 2.52
CA GLN A 37 18.09 -3.03 2.17
C GLN A 37 18.37 -3.89 0.93
N THR A 38 17.58 -4.94 0.69
CA THR A 38 17.73 -5.76 -0.52
C THR A 38 17.21 -5.05 -1.75
N LEU A 39 16.12 -4.30 -1.65
CA LEU A 39 15.61 -3.46 -2.74
C LEU A 39 16.62 -2.36 -3.09
N ALA A 40 17.15 -1.65 -2.09
CA ALA A 40 18.15 -0.60 -2.28
C ALA A 40 19.40 -1.13 -2.99
N ARG A 41 19.98 -2.24 -2.50
CA ARG A 41 21.14 -2.89 -3.15
C ARG A 41 20.86 -3.39 -4.56
N ALA A 42 19.61 -3.69 -4.88
CA ALA A 42 19.19 -4.10 -6.21
C ALA A 42 18.85 -2.92 -7.15
N GLY A 43 19.07 -1.67 -6.72
CA GLY A 43 18.83 -0.46 -7.51
C GLY A 43 17.39 0.06 -7.47
N TRP A 44 16.52 -0.51 -6.64
CA TRP A 44 15.17 0.01 -6.47
C TRP A 44 15.16 1.25 -5.58
N GLN A 45 14.25 2.18 -5.85
CA GLN A 45 14.09 3.40 -5.07
C GLN A 45 12.61 3.71 -4.82
N ALA A 46 12.26 4.02 -3.57
CA ALA A 46 10.92 4.49 -3.24
C ALA A 46 10.69 5.91 -3.76
N VAL A 47 9.51 6.18 -4.33
CA VAL A 47 9.09 7.51 -4.78
C VAL A 47 7.92 8.01 -3.95
N SER A 48 7.76 9.33 -3.86
CA SER A 48 6.64 9.91 -3.13
C SER A 48 5.33 9.62 -3.88
N ILE A 49 4.20 9.61 -3.18
CA ILE A 49 2.90 9.46 -3.83
C ILE A 49 2.62 10.60 -4.82
N ASN A 50 3.13 11.81 -4.53
CA ASN A 50 3.04 12.95 -5.44
C ASN A 50 3.83 12.72 -6.73
N ASP A 51 5.06 12.21 -6.65
CA ASP A 51 5.86 11.87 -7.83
C ASP A 51 5.23 10.70 -8.62
N PHE A 52 4.63 9.74 -7.92
CA PHE A 52 3.90 8.64 -8.54
C PHE A 52 2.72 9.14 -9.37
N PHE A 53 1.90 10.06 -8.83
CA PHE A 53 0.78 10.63 -9.58
C PHE A 53 1.24 11.60 -10.68
N ALA A 54 2.26 12.42 -10.43
CA ALA A 54 2.88 13.24 -11.47
C ALA A 54 3.40 12.38 -12.64
N TRP A 55 3.96 11.21 -12.35
CA TRP A 55 4.35 10.24 -13.36
C TRP A 55 3.14 9.65 -14.10
N LEU A 56 2.07 9.28 -13.40
CA LEU A 56 0.82 8.86 -14.07
C LEU A 56 0.29 9.96 -15.01
N ASP A 57 0.41 11.23 -14.61
CA ASP A 57 -0.04 12.40 -15.36
C ASP A 57 0.85 12.80 -16.55
N GLY A 58 2.00 12.15 -16.77
CA GLY A 58 2.89 12.57 -17.87
C GLY A 58 3.81 13.74 -17.52
N THR A 59 3.75 14.27 -16.30
CA THR A 59 4.43 15.53 -15.95
C THR A 59 5.84 15.34 -15.43
N VAL A 60 6.17 14.14 -14.93
CA VAL A 60 7.54 13.74 -14.58
C VAL A 60 7.90 12.37 -15.16
N GLU A 61 9.20 12.16 -15.34
CA GLU A 61 9.77 10.83 -15.57
C GLU A 61 10.32 10.30 -14.25
N LEU A 62 10.10 9.01 -13.99
CA LEU A 62 10.72 8.31 -12.88
C LEU A 62 11.87 7.44 -13.38
N PRO A 63 12.96 7.27 -12.62
CA PRO A 63 13.97 6.28 -12.93
C PRO A 63 13.38 4.88 -13.05
N ASP A 64 13.97 4.03 -13.90
CA ASP A 64 13.73 2.59 -13.82
C ASP A 64 13.93 2.09 -12.39
N GLN A 65 13.15 1.07 -12.00
CA GLN A 65 13.15 0.52 -10.65
C GLN A 65 12.66 1.50 -9.56
N SER A 66 11.89 2.53 -9.93
CA SER A 66 11.04 3.23 -8.97
C SER A 66 9.87 2.37 -8.50
N PHE A 67 9.48 2.51 -7.23
CA PHE A 67 8.29 1.89 -6.66
C PHE A 67 7.63 2.81 -5.62
N LEU A 68 6.33 2.66 -5.42
CA LEU A 68 5.63 3.33 -4.30
C LEU A 68 5.54 2.37 -3.12
N LEU A 69 5.86 2.85 -1.92
CA LEU A 69 5.75 2.09 -0.68
C LEU A 69 4.53 2.58 0.12
N THR A 70 3.59 1.67 0.39
CA THR A 70 2.37 1.98 1.14
C THR A 70 2.21 1.06 2.35
N PHE A 71 1.68 1.62 3.43
CA PHE A 71 1.24 0.90 4.62
C PHE A 71 -0.25 1.15 4.83
N ASP A 72 -1.02 0.09 5.06
CA ASP A 72 -2.44 0.21 5.40
C ASP A 72 -2.61 0.25 6.94
N ASP A 73 -3.81 0.63 7.37
CA ASP A 73 -4.33 0.58 8.75
C ASP A 73 -3.76 1.59 9.76
N GLY A 74 -2.53 2.06 9.59
CA GLY A 74 -1.92 3.04 10.48
C GLY A 74 -1.32 2.45 11.77
N PHE A 75 -0.82 1.21 11.73
CA PHE A 75 -0.17 0.56 12.86
C PHE A 75 1.01 1.34 13.43
N LEU A 76 1.14 1.35 14.77
CA LEU A 76 2.23 2.02 15.49
C LEU A 76 3.62 1.51 15.08
N GLY A 77 3.75 0.23 14.75
CA GLY A 77 5.00 -0.36 14.29
C GLY A 77 5.59 0.28 13.01
N VAL A 78 4.77 0.99 12.21
CA VAL A 78 5.28 1.80 11.10
C VAL A 78 6.16 2.94 11.62
N TYR A 79 5.73 3.62 12.69
CA TYR A 79 6.52 4.64 13.35
C TYR A 79 7.74 4.05 14.08
N GLU A 80 7.54 3.00 14.86
CA GLU A 80 8.59 2.45 15.74
C GLU A 80 9.69 1.69 14.99
N HIS A 81 9.34 1.03 13.88
CA HIS A 81 10.22 0.07 13.22
C HIS A 81 10.47 0.37 11.75
N ALA A 82 9.45 0.79 11.00
CA ALA A 82 9.61 1.04 9.56
C ALA A 82 10.28 2.40 9.27
N ALA A 83 9.84 3.45 9.96
CA ALA A 83 10.31 4.81 9.73
C ALA A 83 11.82 4.99 9.95
N PRO A 84 12.45 4.45 11.00
CA PRO A 84 13.91 4.55 11.18
C PRO A 84 14.70 3.97 9.99
N VAL A 85 14.28 2.81 9.47
CA VAL A 85 14.92 2.16 8.31
C VAL A 85 14.77 3.00 7.04
N LEU A 86 13.59 3.58 6.82
CA LEU A 86 13.34 4.42 5.64
C LEU A 86 14.09 5.76 5.73
N ALA A 87 14.27 6.30 6.93
CA ALA A 87 15.02 7.52 7.17
C ALA A 87 16.51 7.37 6.79
N GLU A 88 17.13 6.21 7.08
CA GLU A 88 18.52 5.92 6.68
C GLU A 88 18.75 6.03 5.15
N LEU A 89 17.73 5.71 4.36
CA LEU A 89 17.77 5.78 2.89
C LEU A 89 17.18 7.08 2.34
N GLY A 90 16.60 7.92 3.18
CA GLY A 90 15.84 9.10 2.76
C GLY A 90 14.65 8.75 1.86
N TRP A 91 14.06 7.57 2.06
CA TRP A 91 12.97 7.03 1.24
C TRP A 91 11.60 7.50 1.73
N PRO A 92 10.70 7.92 0.81
CA PRO A 92 9.34 8.25 1.15
C PRO A 92 8.46 7.01 1.34
N ALA A 93 7.34 7.20 2.06
CA ALA A 93 6.28 6.20 2.18
C ALA A 93 4.90 6.85 2.33
N THR A 94 3.86 6.08 2.10
CA THR A 94 2.46 6.49 2.30
C THR A 94 1.80 5.60 3.35
N VAL A 95 1.00 6.18 4.23
CA VAL A 95 0.16 5.42 5.18
C VAL A 95 -1.31 5.75 4.93
N PHE A 96 -2.14 4.73 4.75
CA PHE A 96 -3.60 4.88 4.70
C PHE A 96 -4.17 4.66 6.10
N LEU A 97 -4.74 5.71 6.69
CA LEU A 97 -5.19 5.76 8.09
C LEU A 97 -6.69 5.45 8.20
N VAL A 98 -7.06 4.69 9.23
CA VAL A 98 -8.46 4.51 9.65
C VAL A 98 -8.83 5.64 10.61
N SER A 99 -9.58 6.64 10.11
CA SER A 99 -9.63 7.98 10.74
C SER A 99 -10.17 7.99 12.17
N GLN A 100 -11.15 7.14 12.48
CA GLN A 100 -11.75 7.07 13.82
C GLN A 100 -11.01 6.16 14.79
N LEU A 101 -9.92 5.50 14.37
CA LEU A 101 -9.13 4.61 15.22
C LEU A 101 -7.71 5.12 15.47
N ILE A 102 -7.42 6.38 15.09
CA ILE A 102 -6.17 7.06 15.41
C ILE A 102 -5.98 7.11 16.93
N GLY A 103 -4.83 6.65 17.41
CA GLY A 103 -4.49 6.54 18.82
C GLY A 103 -5.24 5.45 19.60
N GLN A 104 -5.91 4.53 18.89
CA GLN A 104 -6.62 3.40 19.48
C GLN A 104 -5.96 2.08 19.07
N GLN A 105 -6.76 1.03 18.91
CA GLN A 105 -6.35 -0.30 18.50
C GLN A 105 -7.13 -0.72 17.24
N ASP A 106 -6.65 -1.74 16.54
CA ASP A 106 -7.30 -2.31 15.36
C ASP A 106 -8.54 -3.16 15.69
N ALA A 107 -9.56 -2.54 16.28
CA ALA A 107 -10.77 -3.21 16.77
C ALA A 107 -11.49 -4.07 15.71
N TRP A 108 -11.30 -3.80 14.41
CA TRP A 108 -11.86 -4.64 13.33
C TRP A 108 -11.28 -6.06 13.30
N CYS A 109 -10.11 -6.28 13.88
CA CYS A 109 -9.48 -7.59 13.99
C CYS A 109 -10.08 -8.46 15.09
N GLU A 110 -10.73 -7.91 16.12
CA GLU A 110 -11.30 -8.69 17.23
C GLU A 110 -12.26 -9.79 16.77
N SER A 111 -13.03 -9.52 15.70
CA SER A 111 -14.00 -10.47 15.15
C SER A 111 -13.40 -11.53 14.22
N HIS A 112 -12.17 -11.32 13.74
CA HIS A 112 -11.52 -12.16 12.73
C HIS A 112 -10.23 -12.85 13.23
N ASN A 113 -9.59 -12.29 14.27
CA ASN A 113 -8.42 -12.83 14.92
C ASN A 113 -8.87 -13.90 15.93
N PRO A 114 -8.49 -15.19 15.76
CA PRO A 114 -8.89 -16.25 16.67
C PRO A 114 -8.46 -16.05 18.13
N SER A 115 -7.40 -15.28 18.40
CA SER A 115 -6.96 -14.95 19.76
C SER A 115 -7.66 -13.72 20.35
N GLY A 116 -8.31 -12.90 19.52
CA GLY A 116 -8.87 -11.61 19.92
C GLY A 116 -7.83 -10.53 20.22
N ASP A 117 -6.54 -10.78 19.93
CA ASP A 117 -5.50 -9.79 20.17
C ASP A 117 -5.63 -8.62 19.19
N THR A 118 -5.42 -7.42 19.72
CA THR A 118 -5.38 -6.16 18.96
C THR A 118 -4.02 -5.49 19.13
N TYR A 119 -3.73 -4.56 18.23
CA TYR A 119 -2.47 -3.89 18.08
C TYR A 119 -2.67 -2.39 18.08
N PRO A 120 -1.73 -1.64 18.68
CA PRO A 120 -1.83 -0.19 18.75
C PRO A 120 -1.70 0.44 17.36
N LEU A 121 -2.54 1.44 17.13
CA LEU A 121 -2.47 2.32 15.96
C LEU A 121 -1.78 3.63 16.34
N MET A 122 -1.16 4.28 15.36
CA MET A 122 -0.52 5.57 15.54
C MET A 122 -1.53 6.60 16.05
N ASP A 123 -1.09 7.42 16.99
CA ASP A 123 -1.81 8.63 17.41
C ASP A 123 -1.41 9.85 16.59
N ALA A 124 -2.05 10.99 16.87
CA ALA A 124 -1.75 12.25 16.21
C ALA A 124 -0.28 12.69 16.33
N SER A 125 0.38 12.43 17.46
CA SER A 125 1.77 12.83 17.68
C SER A 125 2.74 12.03 16.80
N HIS A 126 2.51 10.72 16.67
CA HIS A 126 3.26 9.85 15.77
C HIS A 126 3.10 10.29 14.30
N ILE A 127 1.85 10.59 13.89
CA ILE A 127 1.55 11.07 12.54
C ILE A 127 2.28 12.39 12.25
N GLN A 128 2.22 13.37 13.17
CA GLN A 128 2.93 14.64 12.98
C GLN A 128 4.45 14.46 12.91
N ALA A 129 5.02 13.56 13.73
CA ALA A 129 6.46 13.26 13.69
C ALA A 129 6.90 12.68 12.34
N LEU A 130 6.11 11.77 11.76
CA LEU A 130 6.39 11.20 10.44
C LEU A 130 6.17 12.18 9.29
N ARG A 131 5.25 13.13 9.42
CA ARG A 131 5.07 14.22 8.43
C ARG A 131 6.27 15.15 8.33
N MET A 132 7.04 15.30 9.40
CA MET A 132 8.33 16.00 9.36
C MET A 132 9.42 15.20 8.64
N GLN A 133 9.12 13.94 8.28
CA GLN A 133 9.92 13.09 7.42
C GLN A 133 9.24 12.97 6.04
N LYS A 134 9.62 11.98 5.23
CA LYS A 134 9.06 11.81 3.88
C LYS A 134 7.80 10.93 3.84
N PHE A 135 6.98 10.97 4.88
CA PHE A 135 5.72 10.24 4.91
C PHE A 135 4.55 11.11 4.44
N SER A 136 3.59 10.47 3.76
CA SER A 136 2.29 11.05 3.40
C SER A 136 1.18 10.21 4.00
N PHE A 137 0.03 10.84 4.30
CA PHE A 137 -1.07 10.21 5.01
C PHE A 137 -2.38 10.40 4.25
N HIS A 138 -3.08 9.31 4.03
CA HIS A 138 -4.29 9.26 3.23
C HIS A 138 -5.34 8.35 3.86
N SER A 139 -6.48 8.14 3.20
CA SER A 139 -7.64 7.53 3.84
C SER A 139 -7.69 6.01 3.71
N HIS A 140 -8.09 5.35 4.80
CA HIS A 140 -8.53 3.96 4.84
C HIS A 140 -9.91 3.83 5.48
N THR A 141 -10.81 4.77 5.16
CA THR A 141 -12.17 4.88 5.73
C THR A 141 -12.18 5.27 7.23
N ARG A 142 -13.36 5.32 7.85
CA ARG A 142 -13.50 5.74 9.25
C ARG A 142 -13.18 4.61 10.22
N ASN A 143 -13.70 3.41 9.97
CA ASN A 143 -13.60 2.27 10.89
C ASN A 143 -13.22 0.95 10.22
N HIS A 144 -12.68 0.99 8.99
CA HIS A 144 -12.24 -0.19 8.24
C HIS A 144 -13.41 -1.14 7.83
N ALA A 145 -14.60 -0.59 7.60
CA ALA A 145 -15.76 -1.38 7.18
C ALA A 145 -15.62 -2.01 5.76
N ASP A 146 -16.25 -3.18 5.56
CA ASP A 146 -16.42 -3.79 4.23
C ASP A 146 -17.43 -2.99 3.39
N LEU A 147 -16.93 -2.02 2.62
CA LEU A 147 -17.73 -0.97 1.97
C LEU A 147 -18.95 -1.45 1.15
N PRO A 148 -18.88 -2.53 0.33
CA PRO A 148 -20.04 -3.03 -0.41
C PRO A 148 -21.22 -3.47 0.48
N THR A 149 -20.97 -3.78 1.75
CA THR A 149 -22.01 -4.27 2.69
C THR A 149 -22.84 -3.15 3.32
N LEU A 150 -22.40 -1.90 3.19
CA LEU A 150 -23.00 -0.76 3.86
C LEU A 150 -24.21 -0.22 3.08
N ASP A 151 -25.14 0.44 3.76
CA ASP A 151 -26.13 1.29 3.09
C ASP A 151 -25.48 2.60 2.60
N ASP A 152 -26.22 3.40 1.84
CA ASP A 152 -25.68 4.62 1.21
C ASP A 152 -25.26 5.68 2.22
N THR A 153 -25.96 5.77 3.36
CA THR A 153 -25.64 6.72 4.43
C THR A 153 -24.34 6.33 5.13
N ALA A 154 -24.22 5.07 5.54
CA ALA A 154 -23.01 4.54 6.16
C ALA A 154 -21.82 4.56 5.19
N LEU A 155 -22.03 4.23 3.92
CA LEU A 155 -20.99 4.30 2.89
C LEU A 155 -20.49 5.73 2.69
N HIS A 156 -21.39 6.71 2.65
CA HIS A 156 -21.01 8.12 2.55
C HIS A 156 -20.22 8.58 3.79
N ASP A 157 -20.66 8.22 4.99
CA ASP A 157 -19.96 8.52 6.24
C ASP A 157 -18.54 7.94 6.25
N GLN A 158 -18.39 6.67 5.85
CA GLN A 158 -17.07 6.01 5.76
C GLN A 158 -16.11 6.68 4.79
N LEU A 159 -16.61 7.34 3.75
CA LEU A 159 -15.79 7.92 2.69
C LEU A 159 -15.61 9.43 2.85
N ALA A 160 -16.69 10.20 2.77
CA ALA A 160 -16.62 11.65 2.92
C ALA A 160 -16.20 12.04 4.36
N GLY A 161 -16.79 11.38 5.36
CA GLY A 161 -16.45 11.64 6.76
C GLY A 161 -15.00 11.30 7.09
N ALA A 162 -14.46 10.18 6.57
CA ALA A 162 -13.04 9.85 6.77
C ALA A 162 -12.10 10.90 6.15
N ARG A 163 -12.47 11.40 4.96
CA ARG A 163 -11.71 12.46 4.29
C ARG A 163 -11.73 13.75 5.11
N GLU A 164 -12.88 14.14 5.64
CA GLU A 164 -13.04 15.32 6.50
C GLU A 164 -12.24 15.21 7.80
N ASP A 165 -12.33 14.08 8.50
CA ASP A 165 -11.59 13.82 9.74
C ASP A 165 -10.07 13.99 9.52
N LEU A 166 -9.56 13.36 8.46
CA LEU A 166 -8.13 13.36 8.16
C LEU A 166 -7.67 14.74 7.67
N GLN A 167 -8.46 15.46 6.89
CA GLN A 167 -8.14 16.84 6.51
C GLN A 167 -8.07 17.75 7.74
N ALA A 168 -8.96 17.57 8.72
CA ALA A 168 -8.91 18.33 9.96
C ALA A 168 -7.66 18.02 10.79
N LEU A 169 -7.24 16.75 10.84
CA LEU A 169 -6.03 16.33 11.54
C LEU A 169 -4.73 16.79 10.85
N LEU A 170 -4.67 16.65 9.53
CA LEU A 170 -3.46 16.87 8.74
C LEU A 170 -3.31 18.34 8.31
N ASN A 171 -4.41 19.09 8.21
CA ASN A 171 -4.45 20.42 7.61
C ASN A 171 -3.89 20.42 6.17
N GLU A 172 -4.16 19.34 5.43
CA GLU A 172 -3.76 19.10 4.04
C GLU A 172 -4.85 18.33 3.29
N PRO A 173 -4.91 18.39 1.95
CA PRO A 173 -5.81 17.58 1.15
C PRO A 173 -5.60 16.07 1.36
N VAL A 174 -6.70 15.33 1.44
CA VAL A 174 -6.70 13.86 1.52
C VAL A 174 -7.30 13.32 0.23
N ASP A 175 -6.44 13.14 -0.78
CA ASP A 175 -6.90 12.88 -2.15
C ASP A 175 -6.94 11.39 -2.52
N TYR A 176 -6.35 10.53 -1.70
CA TYR A 176 -6.21 9.11 -1.99
C TYR A 176 -6.89 8.24 -0.94
N LEU A 177 -7.40 7.10 -1.41
CA LEU A 177 -8.06 6.08 -0.60
C LEU A 177 -7.40 4.72 -0.86
N ALA A 178 -7.21 3.89 0.17
CA ALA A 178 -7.07 2.46 -0.01
C ALA A 178 -8.40 1.79 0.38
N TYR A 179 -8.89 0.85 -0.43
CA TYR A 179 -10.13 0.12 -0.11
C TYR A 179 -9.88 -0.90 1.00
N PRO A 180 -10.61 -0.87 2.14
CA PRO A 180 -10.53 -1.94 3.14
C PRO A 180 -10.76 -3.31 2.49
N TYR A 181 -9.89 -4.27 2.82
CA TYR A 181 -9.89 -5.62 2.23
C TYR A 181 -9.75 -5.66 0.69
N GLY A 182 -9.48 -4.52 0.03
CA GLY A 182 -9.52 -4.39 -1.41
C GLY A 182 -10.89 -4.51 -2.06
N ARG A 183 -11.97 -4.45 -1.28
CA ARG A 183 -13.34 -4.71 -1.74
C ARG A 183 -14.05 -3.42 -2.14
N TYR A 184 -14.63 -3.44 -3.33
CA TYR A 184 -15.43 -2.35 -3.87
C TYR A 184 -16.37 -2.89 -4.97
N ASP A 185 -17.48 -2.18 -5.18
CA ASP A 185 -18.38 -2.36 -6.32
C ASP A 185 -18.58 -1.01 -7.05
N ASP A 186 -19.45 -0.98 -8.06
CA ASP A 186 -19.70 0.25 -8.81
C ASP A 186 -20.31 1.36 -7.96
N ARG A 187 -21.10 1.01 -6.93
CA ARG A 187 -21.69 1.96 -5.99
C ARG A 187 -20.61 2.59 -5.12
N VAL A 188 -19.70 1.79 -4.56
CA VAL A 188 -18.52 2.26 -3.83
C VAL A 188 -17.67 3.17 -4.71
N LEU A 189 -17.35 2.77 -5.95
CA LEU A 189 -16.56 3.59 -6.88
C LEU A 189 -17.19 4.96 -7.13
N GLN A 190 -18.51 5.02 -7.34
CA GLN A 190 -19.22 6.28 -7.52
C GLN A 190 -19.17 7.14 -6.26
N THR A 191 -19.35 6.55 -5.07
CA THR A 191 -19.31 7.29 -3.81
C THR A 191 -17.90 7.80 -3.49
N VAL A 192 -16.85 7.04 -3.80
CA VAL A 192 -15.46 7.50 -3.67
C VAL A 192 -15.20 8.75 -4.52
N ARG A 193 -15.68 8.77 -5.77
CA ARG A 193 -15.58 9.95 -6.64
C ARG A 193 -16.38 11.13 -6.07
N LYS A 194 -17.61 10.90 -5.61
CA LYS A 194 -18.46 11.94 -5.01
C LYS A 194 -17.89 12.51 -3.70
N ALA A 195 -17.17 11.69 -2.93
CA ALA A 195 -16.48 12.11 -1.71
C ALA A 195 -15.25 12.99 -1.97
N GLY A 196 -14.82 13.12 -3.24
CA GLY A 196 -13.74 14.02 -3.64
C GLY A 196 -12.35 13.38 -3.66
N TYR A 197 -12.23 12.05 -3.58
CA TYR A 197 -10.95 11.37 -3.81
C TYR A 197 -10.55 11.45 -5.29
N GLY A 198 -9.28 11.73 -5.54
CA GLY A 198 -8.68 11.76 -6.87
C GLY A 198 -8.21 10.39 -7.38
N ALA A 199 -7.95 9.45 -6.47
CA ALA A 199 -7.55 8.08 -6.81
C ALA A 199 -7.81 7.10 -5.67
N ALA A 200 -7.82 5.81 -5.99
CA ALA A 200 -7.99 4.75 -5.00
C ALA A 200 -7.17 3.48 -5.31
N PHE A 201 -6.66 2.86 -4.26
CA PHE A 201 -5.79 1.69 -4.28
C PHE A 201 -6.57 0.42 -3.96
N SER A 202 -6.46 -0.56 -4.84
CA SER A 202 -7.00 -1.93 -4.68
C SER A 202 -5.91 -2.89 -4.19
N VAL A 203 -6.27 -4.16 -4.02
CA VAL A 203 -5.33 -5.25 -3.70
C VAL A 203 -5.00 -6.13 -4.93
N GLN A 204 -5.39 -5.69 -6.14
CA GLN A 204 -5.08 -6.46 -7.35
C GLN A 204 -3.58 -6.40 -7.63
N PRO A 205 -2.89 -7.56 -7.76
CA PRO A 205 -1.47 -7.57 -8.06
C PRO A 205 -1.20 -7.12 -9.49
N GLY A 206 -0.08 -6.44 -9.68
CA GLY A 206 0.37 -6.00 -11.00
C GLY A 206 1.17 -4.71 -10.95
N PHE A 207 1.56 -4.26 -12.13
CA PHE A 207 2.15 -2.95 -12.29
C PHE A 207 1.10 -1.90 -12.61
N ASN A 208 1.35 -0.67 -12.17
CA ASN A 208 0.64 0.51 -12.66
C ASN A 208 1.36 1.07 -13.88
N ARG A 209 0.59 1.68 -14.77
CA ARG A 209 1.00 2.33 -16.02
C ARG A 209 0.21 3.63 -16.15
N ARG A 210 0.65 4.55 -17.01
CA ARG A 210 0.00 5.86 -17.18
C ARG A 210 -1.47 5.77 -17.62
N ASP A 211 -1.87 4.67 -18.25
CA ASP A 211 -3.24 4.38 -18.70
C ASP A 211 -4.11 3.62 -17.67
N ILE A 212 -3.60 3.40 -16.44
CA ILE A 212 -4.35 2.69 -15.38
C ILE A 212 -5.60 3.49 -14.96
N ASP A 213 -6.68 2.79 -14.62
CA ASP A 213 -7.79 3.42 -13.90
C ASP A 213 -7.32 3.86 -12.51
N ARG A 214 -7.31 5.18 -12.27
CA ARG A 214 -6.86 5.79 -11.01
C ARG A 214 -7.65 5.34 -9.79
N PHE A 215 -8.86 4.78 -9.96
CA PHE A 215 -9.66 4.25 -8.86
C PHE A 215 -9.51 2.74 -8.69
N ARG A 216 -8.59 2.12 -9.42
CA ARG A 216 -8.27 0.69 -9.35
C ARG A 216 -6.76 0.46 -9.39
N LEU A 217 -6.01 1.30 -8.69
CA LEU A 217 -4.55 1.19 -8.64
C LEU A 217 -4.16 -0.17 -8.05
N ARG A 218 -3.15 -0.78 -8.65
CA ARG A 218 -2.69 -2.14 -8.33
C ARG A 218 -1.63 -2.09 -7.25
N ARG A 219 -1.64 -3.08 -6.36
CA ARG A 219 -0.68 -3.23 -5.26
C ARG A 219 -0.22 -4.67 -5.12
N LEU A 220 1.01 -4.84 -4.68
CA LEU A 220 1.60 -6.14 -4.37
C LEU A 220 1.58 -6.32 -2.86
N ASP A 221 0.92 -7.38 -2.38
CA ASP A 221 0.96 -7.78 -0.99
C ASP A 221 2.38 -8.17 -0.60
N VAL A 222 2.87 -7.58 0.48
CA VAL A 222 4.03 -8.10 1.20
C VAL A 222 3.54 -8.89 2.41
N PHE A 223 3.71 -10.21 2.33
CA PHE A 223 3.31 -11.11 3.39
C PHE A 223 4.40 -11.22 4.44
N GLY A 224 4.01 -11.49 5.68
CA GLY A 224 4.95 -11.70 6.79
C GLY A 224 5.93 -12.85 6.53
N THR A 225 5.57 -13.81 5.67
CA THR A 225 6.42 -14.95 5.27
C THR A 225 7.34 -14.66 4.09
N ASP A 226 7.27 -13.48 3.47
CA ASP A 226 8.15 -13.15 2.35
C ASP A 226 9.59 -12.99 2.82
N SER A 227 10.52 -13.78 2.25
CA SER A 227 11.95 -13.46 2.35
C SER A 227 12.28 -12.25 1.47
N ALA A 228 13.40 -11.57 1.76
CA ALA A 228 13.87 -10.46 0.92
C ALA A 228 14.06 -10.87 -0.57
N ALA A 229 14.49 -12.12 -0.81
CA ALA A 229 14.60 -12.67 -2.15
C ALA A 229 13.23 -12.90 -2.82
N ALA A 230 12.21 -13.32 -2.05
CA ALA A 230 10.85 -13.45 -2.54
C ALA A 230 10.26 -12.08 -2.89
N LEU A 231 10.41 -11.07 -2.02
CA LEU A 231 9.99 -9.71 -2.29
C LEU A 231 10.63 -9.15 -3.56
N ARG A 232 11.95 -9.33 -3.74
CA ARG A 232 12.64 -8.90 -4.95
C ARG A 232 12.06 -9.54 -6.22
N ARG A 233 11.61 -10.80 -6.15
CA ARG A 233 10.92 -11.45 -7.26
C ARG A 233 9.52 -10.87 -7.45
N LYS A 234 8.73 -10.69 -6.39
CA LYS A 234 7.39 -10.08 -6.45
C LYS A 234 7.40 -8.74 -7.17
N ILE A 235 8.26 -7.82 -6.72
CA ILE A 235 8.34 -6.47 -7.29
C ILE A 235 8.83 -6.46 -8.75
N THR A 236 9.71 -7.40 -9.12
CA THR A 236 10.22 -7.52 -10.49
C THR A 236 9.19 -8.14 -11.45
N LEU A 237 8.35 -9.04 -10.94
CA LEU A 237 7.35 -9.78 -11.73
C LEU A 237 5.98 -9.10 -11.73
N GLY A 238 5.69 -8.24 -10.75
CA GLY A 238 4.37 -7.64 -10.56
C GLY A 238 3.35 -8.69 -10.12
N SER A 239 3.74 -9.62 -9.25
CA SER A 239 2.89 -10.72 -8.78
C SER A 239 3.07 -10.95 -7.28
N ASN A 240 1.99 -11.36 -6.61
CA ASN A 240 2.03 -11.83 -5.22
C ASN A 240 2.64 -13.25 -5.12
N ASP A 241 2.87 -13.94 -6.24
CA ASP A 241 3.63 -15.18 -6.28
C ASP A 241 5.12 -14.90 -6.51
N GLY A 242 5.87 -14.88 -5.40
CA GLY A 242 7.31 -14.72 -5.37
C GLY A 242 8.09 -16.03 -5.51
N SER A 243 7.47 -17.14 -5.94
CA SER A 243 8.14 -18.43 -6.08
C SER A 243 9.09 -18.48 -7.28
N LEU A 244 10.10 -19.37 -7.21
CA LEU A 244 11.04 -19.60 -8.33
C LEU A 244 10.33 -20.19 -9.55
N SER A 245 9.37 -21.09 -9.34
CA SER A 245 8.60 -21.72 -10.42
C SER A 245 7.78 -20.69 -11.20
N HIS A 246 7.18 -19.72 -10.52
CA HIS A 246 6.49 -18.60 -11.16
C HIS A 246 7.47 -17.72 -11.96
N ALA A 247 8.65 -17.42 -11.41
CA ALA A 247 9.69 -16.67 -12.11
C ALA A 247 10.12 -17.36 -13.43
N VAL A 248 10.33 -18.67 -13.39
CA VAL A 248 10.69 -19.48 -14.58
C VAL A 248 9.56 -19.44 -15.62
N LYS A 249 8.31 -19.66 -15.21
CA LYS A 249 7.14 -19.58 -16.10
C LYS A 249 6.99 -18.21 -16.74
N TYR A 250 7.16 -17.13 -15.96
CA TYR A 250 7.09 -15.76 -16.47
C TYR A 250 8.17 -15.49 -17.53
N ALA A 251 9.41 -15.91 -17.28
CA ALA A 251 10.50 -15.74 -18.25
C ALA A 251 10.22 -16.50 -19.56
N ALA A 252 9.75 -17.74 -19.47
CA ALA A 252 9.38 -18.55 -20.63
C ALA A 252 8.26 -17.90 -21.46
N ASN A 253 7.18 -17.42 -20.81
CA ASN A 253 6.08 -16.74 -21.49
C ASN A 253 6.53 -15.45 -22.19
N ARG A 254 7.45 -14.69 -21.59
CA ARG A 254 7.97 -13.46 -22.19
C ARG A 254 8.88 -13.72 -23.39
N LEU A 255 9.65 -14.81 -23.37
CA LEU A 255 10.42 -15.29 -24.51
C LEU A 255 9.48 -15.71 -25.66
N LEU A 256 8.46 -16.50 -25.37
CA LEU A 256 7.46 -16.93 -26.35
C LEU A 256 6.71 -15.74 -26.97
N ALA A 257 6.31 -14.74 -26.17
CA ALA A 257 5.65 -13.54 -26.67
C ALA A 257 6.55 -12.68 -27.57
N LYS A 258 7.87 -12.69 -27.34
CA LYS A 258 8.83 -12.02 -28.23
C LYS A 258 9.01 -12.78 -29.55
N ILE A 259 9.02 -14.11 -29.51
CA ILE A 259 9.16 -14.97 -30.71
C ILE A 259 7.87 -14.93 -31.55
N GLY A 260 6.69 -14.94 -30.92
CA GLY A 260 5.40 -14.87 -31.60
C GLY A 260 5.09 -13.52 -32.26
N ARG A 261 5.83 -12.46 -31.93
CA ARG A 261 5.77 -11.16 -32.63
C ARG A 261 6.75 -11.05 -33.81
N GLN A 262 7.58 -12.07 -34.05
CA GLN A 262 8.59 -12.08 -35.13
C GLN A 262 8.18 -12.89 -36.38
N HIS A 263 6.96 -13.42 -36.43
CA HIS A 263 6.41 -14.00 -37.66
C HIS A 263 5.29 -13.10 -38.20
N PRO A 264 5.41 -12.61 -39.46
CA PRO A 264 4.44 -11.70 -40.08
C PRO A 264 3.09 -12.36 -40.34
#